data_AF-B4QGM8-F1
#
_entry.id   AF-B4QGM8-F1
#
_cell.length_a   1.000
_cell.length_b   1.000
_cell.length_c   1.000
_cell.angle_alpha   90.00
_cell.angle_beta   90.00
_cell.angle_gamma   90.00
#
_symmetry.space_group_name_H-M   'P 1'
#
loop_
_entity.id
_entity.type
_entity.pdbx_description
1 polymer ?
#
loop_
_entity_poly.entity_id
_entity_poly.type
_entity_poly.pdbx_seq_one_letter_code
_entity_poly.pdbx_strand_id
1 'polypeptide(L)'
;MVISMDRNKLVWNTSFPSLTVCPHKRIDELKVEEYILTKQRSCRFNYEAEEMMTVPIYSFGLCLSECRMFFALRVCGCVPHFYRNRWWSKVKVEIDNLLRN
;
A
#
# COMPACT_ATOMS: atom_id res chain seq x y z
N MET A 1 3.38 19.02 43.65
CA MET A 1 2.33 18.02 43.38
C MET A 1 2.98 16.65 43.41
N VAL A 2 2.69 15.84 44.43
CA VAL A 2 3.22 14.48 44.55
C VAL A 2 2.29 13.57 43.77
N ILE A 3 2.75 13.03 42.64
CA ILE A 3 2.02 12.02 41.87
C ILE A 3 2.35 10.65 42.47
N SER A 4 1.43 10.12 43.27
CA SER A 4 1.48 8.74 43.77
C SER A 4 1.00 7.79 42.68
N MET A 5 1.83 6.80 42.34
CA MET A 5 1.51 5.79 41.34
C MET A 5 0.63 4.70 41.98
N ASP A 6 -0.64 4.64 41.56
CA ASP A 6 -1.55 3.56 41.96
C ASP A 6 -0.98 2.21 41.48
N ARG A 7 -1.12 1.14 42.27
CA ARG A 7 -0.58 -0.19 41.91
C ARG A 7 -1.66 -1.16 41.42
N ASN A 8 -2.93 -0.75 41.42
CA ASN A 8 -4.05 -1.63 41.16
C ASN A 8 -4.56 -1.47 39.72
N LYS A 9 -3.82 -2.06 38.79
CA LYS A 9 -4.07 -2.07 37.34
C LYS A 9 -5.46 -2.55 36.91
N LEU A 10 -6.21 -3.21 37.79
CA LEU A 10 -7.54 -3.77 37.50
C LEU A 10 -8.67 -2.74 37.60
N VAL A 11 -8.41 -1.54 38.13
CA VAL A 11 -9.42 -0.47 38.34
C VAL A 11 -9.15 0.76 37.48
N TRP A 12 -8.23 0.66 36.53
CA TRP A 12 -7.79 1.77 35.69
C TRP A 12 -8.75 1.98 34.52
N ASN A 13 -9.84 2.72 34.77
CA ASN A 13 -10.74 3.22 33.73
C ASN A 13 -10.17 4.47 33.01
N THR A 14 -8.85 4.51 32.80
CA THR A 14 -8.22 5.59 32.03
C THR A 14 -8.37 5.28 30.56
N SER A 15 -8.67 6.28 29.73
CA SER A 15 -8.78 6.16 28.27
C SER A 15 -7.47 5.77 27.57
N PHE A 16 -6.36 5.72 28.31
CA PHE A 16 -5.07 5.26 27.81
C PHE A 16 -4.84 3.77 28.15
N PRO A 17 -4.59 2.92 27.14
CA PRO A 17 -4.39 1.48 27.37
C PRO A 17 -3.13 1.24 28.20
N SER A 18 -3.14 0.18 29.00
CA SER A 18 -1.97 -0.27 29.77
C SER A 18 -0.78 -0.53 28.83
N LEU A 19 0.30 0.25 28.99
CA LEU A 19 1.53 0.02 28.25
C LEU A 19 2.37 -1.03 28.97
N THR A 20 2.46 -2.22 28.38
CA THR A 20 3.36 -3.27 28.88
C THR A 20 4.71 -3.15 28.19
N VAL A 21 5.72 -2.63 28.89
CA VAL A 21 7.10 -2.53 28.36
C VAL A 21 7.87 -3.79 28.71
N CYS A 22 8.27 -4.57 27.70
CA CYS A 22 9.11 -5.74 27.89
C CYS A 22 10.58 -5.38 27.61
N PRO A 23 11.53 -5.62 28.52
CA PRO A 23 12.94 -5.24 28.34
C PRO A 23 13.72 -6.13 27.37
N HIS A 24 13.08 -7.18 26.83
CA HIS A 24 13.67 -8.08 25.84
C HIS A 24 13.18 -7.70 24.44
N LYS A 25 14.08 -7.67 23.44
CA LYS A 25 13.71 -7.58 22.02
C LYS A 25 12.92 -8.86 21.68
N ARG A 26 11.58 -8.80 21.75
CA ARG A 26 10.67 -9.93 21.44
C ARG A 26 10.35 -10.07 19.95
N ILE A 27 10.84 -9.13 19.16
CA ILE A 27 10.47 -8.96 17.77
C ILE A 27 11.61 -9.51 16.91
N ASP A 28 11.38 -10.68 16.32
CA ASP A 28 12.25 -11.24 15.28
C ASP A 28 12.05 -10.40 14.01
N GLU A 29 13.08 -9.64 13.61
CA GLU A 29 13.02 -8.73 12.45
C GLU A 29 12.62 -9.45 11.15
N LEU A 30 13.08 -10.69 10.97
CA LEU A 30 12.73 -11.51 9.81
C LEU A 30 11.23 -11.85 9.73
N LYS A 31 10.60 -12.16 10.89
CA LYS A 31 9.16 -12.43 10.93
C LYS A 31 8.37 -11.14 10.70
N VAL A 32 8.87 -10.00 11.20
CA VAL A 32 8.22 -8.71 10.97
C VAL A 32 8.17 -8.37 9.49
N GLU A 33 9.26 -8.57 8.75
CA GLU A 33 9.25 -8.35 7.29
C GLU A 33 8.25 -9.26 6.57
N GLU A 34 8.12 -10.52 7.01
CA GLU A 34 7.12 -11.45 6.49
C GLU A 34 5.68 -10.97 6.75
N TYR A 35 5.41 -10.47 7.97
CA TYR A 35 4.10 -9.90 8.35
C TYR A 35 3.77 -8.56 7.67
N ILE A 36 4.78 -7.81 7.26
CA ILE A 36 4.62 -6.52 6.57
C ILE A 36 4.38 -6.71 5.07
N LEU A 37 4.65 -7.90 4.52
CA LEU A 37 4.46 -8.20 3.11
C LEU A 37 3.00 -7.94 2.68
N THR A 38 2.83 -7.27 1.54
CA THR A 38 1.52 -6.91 0.96
C THR A 38 0.57 -8.12 0.84
N LYS A 39 1.11 -9.34 0.63
CA LYS A 39 0.33 -10.58 0.53
C LYS A 39 -0.43 -10.94 1.81
N GLN A 40 0.10 -10.63 2.99
CA GLN A 40 -0.53 -11.01 4.26
C GLN A 40 -1.55 -9.99 4.76
N ARG A 41 -1.37 -8.70 4.43
CA ARG A 41 -2.19 -7.59 4.93
C ARG A 41 -3.32 -7.12 4.00
N SER A 42 -3.38 -7.65 2.78
CA SER A 42 -4.42 -7.37 1.78
C SER A 42 -4.62 -5.87 1.43
N CYS A 43 -3.65 -5.00 1.73
CA CYS A 43 -3.68 -3.57 1.42
C CYS A 43 -2.30 -3.06 0.97
N ARG A 44 -2.27 -2.01 0.14
CA ARG A 44 -1.04 -1.38 -0.38
C ARG A 44 -0.85 0.02 0.19
N PHE A 45 0.39 0.38 0.49
CA PHE A 45 0.77 1.75 0.84
C PHE A 45 1.07 2.58 -0.40
N ASN A 46 1.09 3.90 -0.27
CA ASN A 46 1.31 4.81 -1.41
C ASN A 46 2.64 4.54 -2.16
N TYR A 47 3.67 4.11 -1.46
CA TYR A 47 4.98 3.81 -2.08
C TYR A 47 5.04 2.42 -2.73
N GLU A 48 4.05 1.55 -2.53
CA GLU A 48 4.01 0.20 -3.11
C GLU A 48 3.35 0.19 -4.49
N ALA A 49 3.90 1.00 -5.37
CA ALA A 49 3.42 1.23 -6.73
C ALA A 49 4.25 0.49 -7.80
N GLU A 50 5.05 -0.51 -7.40
CA GLU A 50 5.98 -1.22 -8.29
C GLU A 50 5.29 -1.88 -9.50
N GLU A 51 4.00 -2.23 -9.37
CA GLU A 51 3.18 -2.83 -10.43
C GLU A 51 2.46 -1.79 -11.31
N MET A 52 2.51 -0.50 -10.96
CA MET A 52 1.84 0.57 -11.71
C MET A 52 2.76 1.14 -12.79
N MET A 53 2.23 1.33 -14.00
CA MET A 53 3.01 1.84 -15.14
C MET A 53 2.78 3.34 -15.38
N THR A 54 1.58 3.81 -15.07
CA THR A 54 1.14 5.18 -15.37
C THR A 54 1.69 6.20 -14.37
N VAL A 55 1.81 5.82 -13.09
CA VAL A 55 2.17 6.69 -11.97
C VAL A 55 2.97 5.90 -10.93
N PRO A 56 4.04 6.48 -10.34
CA PRO A 56 4.88 5.80 -9.35
C PRO A 56 4.32 5.92 -7.91
N ILE A 57 2.99 6.00 -7.76
CA ILE A 57 2.33 6.12 -6.46
C ILE A 57 1.02 5.33 -6.47
N TYR A 58 0.83 4.51 -5.46
CA TYR A 58 -0.38 3.73 -5.28
C TYR A 58 -1.47 4.61 -4.68
N SER A 59 -2.61 4.64 -5.34
CA SER A 59 -3.88 4.93 -4.70
C SER A 59 -4.94 4.06 -5.35
N PHE A 60 -6.01 3.78 -4.60
CA PHE A 60 -7.12 2.98 -5.11
C PHE A 60 -7.71 3.54 -6.42
N GLY A 61 -7.88 4.87 -6.48
CA GLY A 61 -8.41 5.54 -7.68
C GLY A 61 -7.47 5.44 -8.88
N LEU A 62 -6.16 5.64 -8.67
CA LEU A 62 -5.15 5.53 -9.74
C LEU A 62 -5.08 4.09 -10.27
N CYS A 63 -5.10 3.10 -9.37
CA CYS A 63 -5.11 1.66 -9.72
C CYS A 63 -6.30 1.29 -10.60
N LEU A 64 -7.51 1.72 -10.21
CA LEU A 64 -8.71 1.46 -11.02
C LEU A 64 -8.68 2.20 -12.35
N SER A 65 -8.16 3.43 -12.39
CA SER A 65 -8.05 4.19 -13.63
C SER A 65 -7.14 3.50 -14.64
N GLU A 66 -6.01 2.98 -14.18
CA GLU A 66 -5.05 2.23 -14.96
C GLU A 66 -5.62 0.89 -15.43
N CYS A 67 -6.31 0.16 -14.53
CA CYS A 67 -6.99 -1.09 -14.89
C CYS A 67 -8.03 -0.88 -16.00
N ARG A 68 -8.85 0.18 -15.91
CA ARG A 68 -9.84 0.54 -16.95
C ARG A 68 -9.17 0.92 -18.26
N MET A 69 -8.06 1.65 -18.21
CA MET A 69 -7.28 2.02 -19.37
C MET A 69 -6.74 0.79 -20.11
N PHE A 70 -6.11 -0.15 -19.38
CA PHE A 70 -5.60 -1.39 -19.96
C PHE A 70 -6.73 -2.28 -20.49
N PHE A 71 -7.88 -2.33 -19.81
CA PHE A 71 -9.04 -3.04 -20.31
C PHE A 71 -9.56 -2.44 -21.62
N ALA A 72 -9.69 -1.12 -21.70
CA ALA A 72 -10.11 -0.43 -22.92
C ALA A 72 -9.14 -0.70 -24.09
N LEU A 73 -7.83 -0.68 -23.83
CA LEU A 73 -6.83 -1.06 -24.82
C LEU A 73 -6.99 -2.52 -25.28
N ARG A 74 -7.15 -3.46 -24.34
CA ARG A 74 -7.25 -4.89 -24.65
C ARG A 74 -8.51 -5.23 -25.46
N VAL A 75 -9.64 -4.60 -25.13
CA VAL A 75 -10.93 -4.91 -25.77
C VAL A 75 -11.16 -4.06 -27.03
N CYS A 76 -10.82 -2.78 -27.00
CA CYS A 76 -11.11 -1.83 -28.09
C CYS A 76 -9.89 -1.51 -28.97
N GLY A 77 -8.68 -1.89 -28.56
CA GLY A 77 -7.44 -1.61 -29.30
C GLY A 77 -6.96 -0.16 -29.21
N CYS A 78 -7.59 0.68 -28.39
CA CYS A 78 -7.25 2.09 -28.27
C CYS A 78 -7.37 2.60 -26.83
N VAL A 79 -6.65 3.67 -26.51
CA VAL A 79 -6.74 4.32 -25.20
C VAL A 79 -7.43 5.68 -25.33
N PRO A 80 -8.48 5.93 -24.52
CA PRO A 80 -9.15 7.22 -24.52
C PRO A 80 -8.22 8.39 -24.19
N HIS A 81 -8.48 9.55 -24.83
CA HIS A 81 -7.65 10.75 -24.71
C HIS A 81 -7.40 11.19 -23.26
N PHE A 82 -8.37 11.03 -22.37
CA PHE A 82 -8.28 11.49 -20.99
C PHE A 82 -7.29 10.69 -20.11
N TYR A 83 -6.83 9.52 -20.55
CA TYR A 83 -5.79 8.75 -19.85
C TYR A 83 -4.35 9.18 -20.22
N ARG A 84 -4.20 10.13 -21.15
CA ARG A 84 -2.89 10.57 -21.64
C ARG A 84 -2.17 11.40 -20.56
N ASN A 85 -1.11 10.84 -19.98
CA ASN A 85 -0.27 11.51 -18.98
C ASN A 85 1.17 11.73 -19.50
N ARG A 86 2.01 12.42 -18.72
CA ARG A 86 3.42 12.70 -19.10
C ARG A 86 4.27 11.42 -19.25
N TRP A 87 3.86 10.32 -18.64
CA TRP A 87 4.54 9.02 -18.65
C TRP A 87 4.04 8.09 -19.77
N TRP A 88 3.13 8.57 -20.62
CA TRP A 88 2.53 7.82 -21.73
C TRP A 88 3.56 7.17 -22.65
N SER A 89 4.71 7.81 -22.87
CA SER A 89 5.77 7.25 -23.72
C SER A 89 6.35 5.95 -23.17
N LYS A 90 6.49 5.81 -21.84
CA LYS A 90 6.92 4.56 -21.21
C LYS A 90 5.82 3.51 -21.27
N VAL A 91 4.60 3.92 -20.92
CA VAL A 91 3.40 3.06 -20.94
C VAL A 91 3.14 2.50 -22.34
N LYS A 92 3.31 3.32 -23.38
CA LYS A 92 3.13 2.91 -24.78
C LYS A 92 4.11 1.81 -25.21
N VAL A 93 5.38 1.91 -24.80
CA VAL A 93 6.39 0.87 -25.12
C VAL A 93 5.99 -0.47 -24.52
N GLU A 94 5.55 -0.49 -23.26
CA GLU A 94 5.12 -1.72 -22.59
C GLU A 94 3.83 -2.29 -23.19
N ILE A 95 2.87 -1.43 -23.53
CA ILE A 95 1.65 -1.78 -24.27
C ILE A 95 1.98 -2.41 -25.63
N ASP A 96 2.87 -1.80 -26.41
CA ASP A 96 3.27 -2.29 -27.73
C ASP A 96 4.02 -3.63 -27.64
N ASN A 97 4.64 -3.94 -26.49
CA ASN A 97 5.25 -5.24 -26.22
C ASN A 97 4.19 -6.30 -25.83
N LEU A 98 3.15 -5.91 -25.07
CA LEU A 98 2.02 -6.79 -24.71
C LEU A 98 1.12 -7.14 -25.90
N LEU A 99 1.03 -6.27 -26.92
CA LEU A 99 0.25 -6.51 -28.14
C LEU A 99 1.02 -7.29 -29.23
N ARG A 100 2.33 -7.55 -29.03
CA ARG A 100 3.19 -8.30 -29.97
C ARG A 100 3.31 -9.80 -29.67
N ASN A 101 2.68 -10.28 -28.59
CA ASN A 101 2.58 -11.70 -28.22
C ASN A 101 1.15 -12.20 -28.32
#